data_AF-A0A923XAP9-F1
#
_entry.id   AF-A0A923XAP9-F1
#
_cell.length_a   1.000
_cell.length_b   1.000
_cell.length_c   1.000
_cell.angle_alpha   90.00
_cell.angle_beta   90.00
_cell.angle_gamma   90.00
#
_symmetry.space_group_name_H-M   'P 1'
#
loop_
_entity.id
_entity.type
_entity.pdbx_description
1 polymer ?
#
loop_
_entity_poly.entity_id
_entity_poly.type
_entity_poly.pdbx_seq_one_letter_code
_entity_poly.pdbx_strand_id
1 'polypeptide(L)'
;MRRLTLFKTFPLSTALVFLYTGCITSINKTEIRNPAADICVSESGLTHLFNVLENNESRIVIELGEFQKVFNLDGANYKFEVSFKGITDELMTQEQQKAADPIVLSGEINGNNRLTIPVTGTGAYIVTLFQKTSKPFWKQKVFAIAAKDKSLKEDEKEQLAQMYAPVINYHPDELYSPVSFEYLTNQVDKDLALDDETFILTNKSVAQSLFGGLFGGSPSTLNVSFLFKDILNVLPYYGHHESVLKSGLSNSAMTRLKQRYGKDHATIYYSVFENVKRKEILINYHFFYSYDPKNGTAKKDVMPAHIFDRESMTVVLRSTSKEPLDVYYGAHLANQTMAELDSSGKPAQSWVTGRTHLNWSEKNYPNSHVEKIGTHPVPAIALGSHGVYPKPATYAVLMGNIKVLVEKAGGDKGQEKFLYPESMTDFKAPNSASYKLKSLKLENTVSGCGPANILAYSGSTVDVLGPVNASFPPFTDREENFMSYADPNAPLFDMQK
;
A
#
# COMPACT_ATOMS: atom_id res chain seq x y z
N MET A 1 -1.38 -59.66 -38.70
CA MET A 1 -0.49 -60.82 -38.94
C MET A 1 0.78 -60.66 -38.11
N ARG A 2 1.16 -61.73 -37.39
CA ARG A 2 2.50 -62.20 -36.93
C ARG A 2 3.57 -61.15 -36.59
N ARG A 3 3.98 -61.00 -35.31
CA ARG A 3 4.93 -61.82 -34.49
C ARG A 3 6.42 -61.67 -34.86
N LEU A 4 7.15 -61.07 -33.89
CA LEU A 4 8.31 -61.59 -33.15
C LEU A 4 9.72 -61.69 -33.79
N THR A 5 10.68 -61.11 -33.02
CA THR A 5 12.07 -61.56 -32.71
C THR A 5 13.13 -61.54 -33.83
N LEU A 6 14.45 -61.42 -33.61
CA LEU A 6 15.33 -61.76 -32.48
C LEU A 6 16.72 -61.08 -32.63
N PHE A 7 17.46 -61.01 -31.52
CA PHE A 7 18.86 -60.59 -31.27
C PHE A 7 19.96 -61.03 -32.26
N LYS A 8 21.09 -60.28 -32.29
CA LYS A 8 22.47 -60.83 -32.13
C LYS A 8 23.59 -59.77 -31.93
N THR A 9 24.13 -59.77 -30.71
CA THR A 9 25.54 -59.77 -30.22
C THR A 9 26.75 -59.18 -30.98
N PHE A 10 27.62 -58.54 -30.16
CA PHE A 10 29.01 -58.02 -30.26
C PHE A 10 30.11 -58.99 -30.78
N PRO A 11 31.35 -58.49 -31.08
CA PRO A 11 32.42 -58.41 -30.06
C PRO A 11 33.37 -57.17 -30.09
N LEU A 12 33.90 -56.84 -28.89
CA LEU A 12 35.27 -56.43 -28.47
C LEU A 12 36.24 -55.78 -29.51
N SER A 13 37.14 -54.85 -29.19
CA SER A 13 37.70 -54.33 -27.94
C SER A 13 38.82 -53.34 -28.29
N THR A 14 38.97 -52.21 -27.58
CA THR A 14 40.29 -51.71 -27.20
C THR A 14 40.16 -50.86 -25.93
N ALA A 15 40.95 -51.21 -24.93
CA ALA A 15 41.05 -50.56 -23.65
C ALA A 15 41.82 -49.23 -23.76
N LEU A 16 41.41 -48.24 -22.98
CA LEU A 16 42.36 -47.28 -22.41
C LEU A 16 42.00 -47.00 -20.96
N VAL A 17 43.05 -46.90 -20.17
CA VAL A 17 43.15 -47.02 -18.71
C VAL A 17 43.34 -45.62 -18.11
N PHE A 18 42.58 -45.37 -17.04
CA PHE A 18 42.77 -44.41 -15.93
C PHE A 18 42.70 -42.91 -16.20
N LEU A 19 41.78 -42.24 -15.48
CA LEU A 19 42.15 -41.45 -14.29
C LEU A 19 40.90 -41.16 -13.44
N TYR A 20 40.99 -41.57 -12.17
CA TYR A 20 40.05 -41.25 -11.10
C TYR A 20 40.26 -39.80 -10.69
N THR A 21 39.29 -38.93 -10.97
CA THR A 21 39.13 -37.66 -10.26
C THR A 21 37.64 -37.49 -9.95
N GLY A 22 37.32 -37.53 -8.67
CA GLY A 22 35.96 -37.40 -8.18
C GLY A 22 35.37 -36.05 -8.54
N CYS A 23 34.27 -36.05 -9.30
CA CYS A 23 33.34 -34.94 -9.31
C CYS A 23 32.34 -35.16 -8.18
N ILE A 24 32.67 -34.55 -7.04
CA ILE A 24 31.70 -34.23 -6.00
C ILE A 24 30.64 -33.37 -6.67
N THR A 25 29.40 -33.84 -6.62
CA THR A 25 28.21 -33.04 -6.90
C THR A 25 28.25 -31.78 -6.03
N SER A 26 28.61 -30.65 -6.64
CA SER A 26 28.36 -29.33 -6.04
C SER A 26 26.84 -29.12 -6.09
N ILE A 27 26.16 -29.61 -5.06
CA ILE A 27 24.91 -29.00 -4.64
C ILE A 27 25.29 -27.54 -4.37
N ASN A 28 24.93 -26.65 -5.29
CA ASN A 28 24.88 -25.23 -5.00
C ASN A 28 23.90 -25.09 -3.84
N LYS A 29 24.45 -25.12 -2.62
CA LYS A 29 23.88 -24.38 -1.50
C LYS A 29 23.82 -22.96 -2.03
N THR A 30 22.64 -22.57 -2.51
CA THR A 30 22.25 -21.17 -2.51
C THR A 30 22.57 -20.71 -1.10
N GLU A 31 23.66 -19.96 -0.94
CA GLU A 31 23.89 -19.22 0.28
C GLU A 31 22.59 -18.47 0.53
N ILE A 32 21.92 -18.88 1.60
CA ILE A 32 20.90 -18.06 2.23
C ILE A 32 21.66 -16.80 2.56
N ARG A 33 21.58 -15.78 1.69
CA ARG A 33 21.92 -14.42 2.07
C ARG A 33 21.15 -14.20 3.34
N ASN A 34 21.87 -14.12 4.45
CA ASN A 34 21.31 -13.69 5.71
C ASN A 34 21.09 -12.19 5.50
N PRO A 35 19.88 -11.70 5.19
CA PRO A 35 19.65 -10.28 5.33
C PRO A 35 19.33 -10.17 6.82
N ALA A 36 20.36 -10.25 7.68
CA ALA A 36 20.20 -9.65 8.97
C ALA A 36 19.98 -8.17 8.63
N ALA A 37 18.71 -7.77 8.52
CA ALA A 37 18.33 -6.39 8.41
C ALA A 37 19.11 -5.68 9.51
N ASP A 38 19.95 -4.71 9.13
CA ASP A 38 20.75 -3.96 10.10
C ASP A 38 19.79 -3.52 11.20
N ILE A 39 19.98 -4.06 12.41
CA ILE A 39 19.10 -3.73 13.53
C ILE A 39 19.34 -2.26 13.82
N CYS A 40 18.30 -1.46 13.66
CA CYS A 40 18.39 -0.03 13.89
C CYS A 40 18.80 0.22 15.34
N VAL A 41 19.92 0.92 15.54
CA VAL A 41 20.26 1.43 16.86
C VAL A 41 19.46 2.70 17.06
N SER A 42 18.34 2.60 17.78
CA SER A 42 17.52 3.78 18.09
C SER A 42 18.13 4.56 19.26
N GLU A 43 18.21 5.89 19.10
CA GLU A 43 18.51 6.81 20.21
C GLU A 43 17.33 6.94 21.19
N SER A 44 16.12 6.53 20.79
CA SER A 44 14.90 6.65 21.59
C SER A 44 14.82 5.70 22.79
N GLY A 45 15.70 4.69 22.85
CA GLY A 45 15.65 3.64 23.87
C GLY A 45 14.43 2.72 23.78
N LEU A 46 13.61 2.84 22.73
CA LEU A 46 12.47 1.96 22.46
C LEU A 46 12.96 0.58 22.00
N THR A 47 12.35 -0.47 22.55
CA THR A 47 12.65 -1.86 22.17
C THR A 47 11.81 -2.26 20.95
N HIS A 48 12.41 -2.97 20.01
CA HIS A 48 11.65 -3.52 18.88
C HIS A 48 10.64 -4.55 19.37
N LEU A 49 9.35 -4.37 19.05
CA LEU A 49 8.27 -5.27 19.49
C LEU A 49 7.95 -6.34 18.46
N PHE A 50 7.77 -5.98 17.20
CA PHE A 50 7.39 -6.92 16.15
C PHE A 50 8.31 -6.74 14.95
N ASN A 51 9.23 -7.66 14.76
CA ASN A 51 10.27 -7.57 13.74
C ASN A 51 9.99 -8.60 12.63
N VAL A 52 9.68 -8.14 11.42
CA VAL A 52 9.61 -9.01 10.23
C VAL A 52 11.02 -9.18 9.69
N LEU A 53 11.65 -10.32 9.99
CA LEU A 53 13.02 -10.63 9.60
C LEU A 53 13.13 -11.09 8.15
N GLU A 54 12.15 -11.87 7.70
CA GLU A 54 12.09 -12.44 6.37
C GLU A 54 10.64 -12.42 5.89
N ASN A 55 10.44 -12.02 4.64
CA ASN A 55 9.16 -12.12 3.96
C ASN A 55 9.45 -12.49 2.51
N ASN A 56 9.02 -13.68 2.11
CA ASN A 56 9.15 -14.16 0.74
C ASN A 56 7.99 -15.08 0.39
N GLU A 57 8.07 -15.66 -0.79
CA GLU A 57 7.00 -16.44 -1.40
C GLU A 57 6.71 -17.80 -0.76
N SER A 58 7.54 -18.23 0.20
CA SER A 58 7.43 -19.52 0.88
C SER A 58 7.15 -19.38 2.38
N ARG A 59 7.64 -18.30 3.01
CA ARG A 59 7.52 -18.10 4.45
C ARG A 59 7.66 -16.63 4.86
N ILE A 60 7.10 -16.33 6.03
CA ILE A 60 7.36 -15.13 6.80
C ILE A 60 8.09 -15.57 8.08
N VAL A 61 9.20 -14.93 8.42
CA VAL A 61 9.88 -15.11 9.70
C VAL A 61 9.74 -13.83 10.50
N ILE A 62 9.13 -13.93 11.68
CA ILE A 62 8.99 -12.81 12.60
C ILE A 62 9.70 -13.10 13.91
N GLU A 63 10.21 -12.06 14.55
CA GLU A 63 10.78 -12.08 15.89
C GLU A 63 9.99 -11.12 16.78
N LEU A 64 9.53 -11.64 17.92
CA LEU A 64 8.76 -10.88 18.89
C LEU A 64 9.68 -10.37 20.00
N GLY A 65 9.52 -9.09 20.34
CA GLY A 65 10.24 -8.43 21.42
C GLY A 65 9.61 -8.63 22.78
N GLU A 66 9.95 -7.72 23.71
CA GLU A 66 9.52 -7.77 25.11
C GLU A 66 8.08 -7.22 25.31
N PHE A 67 7.09 -7.84 24.64
CA PHE A 67 5.68 -7.49 24.79
C PHE A 67 5.21 -7.50 26.26
N GLN A 68 5.74 -8.42 27.07
CA GLN A 68 5.41 -8.54 28.48
C GLN A 68 5.77 -7.28 29.26
N LYS A 69 6.92 -6.68 28.95
CA LYS A 69 7.41 -5.45 29.60
C LYS A 69 6.60 -4.24 29.18
N VAL A 70 6.30 -4.10 27.89
CA VAL A 70 5.57 -2.94 27.37
C VAL A 70 4.11 -2.94 27.81
N PHE A 71 3.46 -4.10 27.87
CA PHE A 71 2.05 -4.21 28.22
C PHE A 71 1.78 -4.67 29.66
N ASN A 72 2.83 -4.77 30.49
CA ASN A 72 2.77 -5.22 31.88
C ASN A 72 1.96 -6.53 32.04
N LEU A 73 2.30 -7.53 31.23
CA LEU A 73 1.59 -8.81 31.20
C LEU A 73 2.05 -9.72 32.35
N ASP A 74 1.10 -10.35 33.04
CA ASP A 74 1.39 -11.32 34.10
C ASP A 74 2.00 -12.63 33.53
N GLY A 75 3.31 -12.78 33.70
CA GLY A 75 4.07 -13.99 33.33
C GLY A 75 4.77 -13.90 31.96
N ALA A 76 5.71 -14.82 31.73
CA ALA A 76 6.58 -14.80 30.55
C ALA A 76 5.91 -15.30 29.25
N ASN A 77 4.73 -15.93 29.34
CA ASN A 77 4.17 -16.69 28.22
C ASN A 77 2.84 -16.09 27.74
N TYR A 78 2.70 -15.95 26.41
CA TYR A 78 1.47 -15.56 25.75
C TYR A 78 1.17 -16.47 24.56
N LYS A 79 -0.11 -16.56 24.20
CA LYS A 79 -0.56 -17.35 23.04
C LYS A 79 -0.49 -16.51 21.79
N PHE A 80 -0.31 -17.15 20.64
CA PHE A 80 -0.41 -16.51 19.35
C PHE A 80 -1.29 -17.31 18.40
N GLU A 81 -1.98 -16.61 17.51
CA GLU A 81 -2.65 -17.17 16.36
C GLU A 81 -2.30 -16.34 15.13
N VAL A 82 -2.15 -17.02 14.00
CA VAL A 82 -1.96 -16.40 12.70
C VAL A 82 -3.12 -16.82 11.82
N SER A 83 -3.97 -15.86 11.46
CA SER A 83 -5.00 -16.07 10.44
C SER A 83 -4.53 -15.55 9.09
N PHE A 84 -5.01 -16.17 8.01
CA PHE A 84 -4.75 -15.71 6.65
C PHE A 84 -6.01 -15.09 6.08
N LYS A 85 -5.91 -13.85 5.62
CA LYS A 85 -6.94 -13.14 4.87
C LYS A 85 -6.47 -13.02 3.42
N GLY A 86 -6.97 -13.93 2.59
CA GLY A 86 -6.70 -13.99 1.16
C GLY A 86 -7.71 -13.21 0.32
N ILE A 87 -7.55 -13.35 -0.99
CA ILE A 87 -8.46 -12.78 -1.98
C ILE A 87 -9.84 -13.44 -1.86
N THR A 88 -10.89 -12.64 -1.67
CA THR A 88 -12.28 -13.12 -1.74
C THR A 88 -12.95 -12.53 -2.98
N ASP A 89 -13.52 -13.39 -3.83
CA ASP A 89 -14.22 -12.95 -5.05
C ASP A 89 -15.63 -12.40 -4.80
N GLU A 90 -16.15 -12.61 -3.60
CA GLU A 90 -17.47 -12.17 -3.18
C GLU A 90 -17.32 -11.06 -2.13
N LEU A 91 -18.20 -10.06 -2.21
CA LEU A 91 -18.42 -9.14 -1.10
C LEU A 91 -19.03 -9.96 0.05
N MET A 92 -18.18 -10.46 0.93
CA MET A 92 -18.61 -11.14 2.14
C MET A 92 -19.08 -10.12 3.17
N THR A 93 -20.14 -10.45 3.92
CA THR A 93 -20.43 -9.69 5.15
C THR A 93 -19.26 -9.83 6.12
N GLN A 94 -19.08 -8.87 7.04
CA GLN A 94 -18.01 -8.96 8.05
C GLN A 94 -18.07 -10.28 8.86
N GLU A 95 -19.27 -10.83 9.07
CA GLU A 95 -19.49 -12.11 9.75
C GLU A 95 -19.06 -13.31 8.89
N GLN A 96 -19.36 -13.30 7.59
CA GLN A 96 -18.89 -14.33 6.64
C GLN A 96 -17.37 -14.29 6.48
N GLN A 97 -16.80 -13.09 6.46
CA GLN A 97 -15.35 -12.89 6.33
C GLN A 97 -14.61 -13.40 7.56
N LYS A 98 -15.14 -13.13 8.77
CA LYS A 98 -14.58 -13.63 10.04
C LYS A 98 -14.67 -15.16 10.18
N ALA A 99 -15.65 -15.79 9.55
CA ALA A 99 -15.77 -17.25 9.49
C ALA A 99 -14.86 -17.90 8.41
N ALA A 100 -14.39 -17.11 7.43
CA ALA A 100 -13.65 -17.58 6.27
C ALA A 100 -12.12 -17.48 6.39
N ASP A 101 -11.58 -16.71 7.35
CA ASP A 101 -10.13 -16.54 7.53
C ASP A 101 -9.51 -17.78 8.25
N PRO A 102 -8.82 -18.71 7.56
CA PRO A 102 -8.26 -19.88 8.21
C PRO A 102 -7.11 -19.52 9.16
N ILE A 103 -7.07 -20.19 10.31
CA ILE A 103 -5.87 -20.21 11.17
C ILE A 103 -4.81 -21.07 10.46
N VAL A 104 -3.68 -20.45 10.11
CA VAL A 104 -2.57 -21.12 9.44
C VAL A 104 -1.47 -21.55 10.41
N LEU A 105 -1.41 -20.93 11.60
CA LEU A 105 -0.47 -21.27 12.66
C LEU A 105 -1.00 -20.80 14.01
N SER A 106 -0.79 -21.57 15.08
CA SER A 106 -1.06 -21.13 16.45
C SER A 106 -0.12 -21.83 17.43
N GLY A 107 0.03 -21.25 18.62
CA GLY A 107 0.89 -21.82 19.66
C GLY A 107 1.07 -20.91 20.87
N GLU A 108 2.10 -21.21 21.66
CA GLU A 108 2.49 -20.43 22.84
C GLU A 108 3.95 -19.97 22.69
N ILE A 109 4.23 -18.73 23.07
CA ILE A 109 5.58 -18.19 23.15
C ILE A 109 6.16 -18.51 24.53
N ASN A 110 7.13 -19.43 24.56
CA ASN A 110 7.81 -19.90 25.77
C ASN A 110 9.34 -19.72 25.62
N GLY A 111 9.81 -18.49 25.48
CA GLY A 111 11.24 -18.14 25.39
C GLY A 111 11.87 -18.19 23.99
N ASN A 112 11.32 -18.96 23.04
CA ASN A 112 11.61 -18.76 21.62
C ASN A 112 10.61 -17.77 21.03
N ASN A 113 11.06 -16.56 20.77
CA ASN A 113 10.21 -15.48 20.28
C ASN A 113 10.15 -15.41 18.74
N ARG A 114 10.75 -16.39 18.04
CA ARG A 114 10.72 -16.46 16.58
C ARG A 114 9.60 -17.36 16.09
N LEU A 115 8.82 -16.84 15.15
CA LEU A 115 7.75 -17.58 14.47
C LEU A 115 8.08 -17.68 12.98
N THR A 116 7.90 -18.87 12.42
CA THR A 116 7.97 -19.10 10.97
C THR A 116 6.58 -19.46 10.47
N ILE A 117 6.01 -18.60 9.65
CA ILE A 117 4.65 -18.69 9.12
C ILE A 117 4.75 -19.14 7.66
N PRO A 118 4.12 -20.26 7.26
CA PRO A 118 4.12 -20.68 5.87
C PRO A 118 3.28 -19.74 5.01
N VAL A 119 3.81 -19.33 3.85
CA VAL A 119 3.06 -18.54 2.87
C VAL A 119 2.29 -19.47 1.95
N THR A 120 1.01 -19.61 2.25
CA THR A 120 0.04 -20.47 1.58
C THR A 120 -0.72 -19.78 0.44
N GLY A 121 -0.73 -18.44 0.38
CA GLY A 121 -1.42 -17.64 -0.63
C GLY A 121 -1.04 -16.16 -0.55
N THR A 122 -1.33 -15.41 -1.60
CA THR A 122 -1.15 -13.95 -1.62
C THR A 122 -2.23 -13.26 -0.80
N GLY A 123 -1.83 -12.41 0.15
CA GLY A 123 -2.76 -11.70 1.03
C GLY A 123 -2.13 -11.28 2.35
N ALA A 124 -2.99 -10.96 3.32
CA ALA A 124 -2.57 -10.49 4.65
C ALA A 124 -2.54 -11.66 5.67
N TYR A 125 -1.40 -11.85 6.31
CA TYR A 125 -1.20 -12.72 7.46
C TYR A 125 -1.35 -11.90 8.73
N ILE A 126 -2.36 -12.21 9.54
CA ILE A 126 -2.75 -11.44 10.70
C ILE A 126 -2.26 -12.18 11.95
N VAL A 127 -1.20 -11.66 12.56
CA VAL A 127 -0.63 -12.20 13.79
C VAL A 127 -1.32 -11.55 14.98
N THR A 128 -2.01 -12.37 15.78
CA THR A 128 -2.72 -11.94 16.98
C THR A 128 -2.08 -12.57 18.21
N LEU A 129 -1.74 -11.75 19.21
CA LEU A 129 -1.18 -12.19 20.49
C LEU A 129 -2.23 -12.06 21.58
N PHE A 130 -2.36 -13.08 22.41
CA PHE A 130 -3.37 -13.20 23.45
C PHE A 130 -2.76 -13.40 24.82
N GLN A 131 -3.36 -12.76 25.82
CA GLN A 131 -3.12 -13.12 27.21
C GLN A 131 -3.78 -14.48 27.51
N LYS A 132 -3.41 -15.15 28.61
CA LYS A 132 -3.99 -16.43 29.06
C LYS A 132 -5.54 -16.42 29.13
N THR A 133 -6.16 -15.25 29.22
CA THR A 133 -7.61 -15.01 29.25
C THR A 133 -8.28 -14.98 27.86
N SER A 134 -7.58 -15.37 26.80
CA SER A 134 -8.05 -15.34 25.40
C SER A 134 -8.40 -13.94 24.86
N LYS A 135 -8.06 -12.87 25.58
CA LYS A 135 -8.21 -11.50 25.10
C LYS A 135 -6.98 -11.09 24.28
N PRO A 136 -7.16 -10.63 23.02
CA PRO A 136 -6.04 -10.14 22.22
C PRO A 136 -5.51 -8.83 22.80
N PHE A 137 -4.18 -8.69 22.89
CA PHE A 137 -3.51 -7.45 23.31
C PHE A 137 -2.64 -6.85 22.20
N TRP A 138 -2.32 -7.62 21.15
CA TRP A 138 -1.62 -7.15 19.97
C TRP A 138 -2.17 -7.83 18.73
N LYS A 139 -2.29 -7.07 17.65
CA LYS A 139 -2.60 -7.60 16.34
C LYS A 139 -1.89 -6.79 15.26
N GLN A 140 -1.11 -7.46 14.42
CA GLN A 140 -0.33 -6.88 13.34
C GLN A 140 -0.51 -7.69 12.06
N LYS A 141 -0.61 -6.99 10.94
CA LYS A 141 -0.73 -7.60 9.61
C LYS A 141 0.65 -7.65 8.95
N VAL A 142 0.92 -8.72 8.22
CA VAL A 142 2.09 -8.88 7.34
C VAL A 142 1.58 -9.34 5.98
N PHE A 143 1.88 -8.59 4.92
CA PHE A 143 1.44 -8.95 3.57
C PHE A 143 2.50 -9.82 2.90
N ALA A 144 2.08 -10.89 2.23
CA ALA A 144 2.98 -11.75 1.48
C ALA A 144 2.37 -12.13 0.13
N ILE A 145 3.24 -12.45 -0.83
CA ILE A 145 2.90 -12.87 -2.19
C ILE A 145 3.41 -14.30 -2.40
N ALA A 146 2.50 -15.25 -2.55
CA ALA A 146 2.84 -16.67 -2.69
C ALA A 146 3.39 -16.98 -4.09
N ALA A 147 4.32 -17.95 -4.17
CA ALA A 147 5.00 -18.31 -5.43
C ALA A 147 4.02 -18.74 -6.52
N LYS A 148 2.98 -19.49 -6.13
CA LYS A 148 1.93 -20.00 -7.04
C LYS A 148 1.08 -18.90 -7.68
N ASP A 149 1.06 -17.70 -7.10
CA ASP A 149 0.26 -16.57 -7.57
C ASP A 149 1.12 -15.59 -8.41
N LYS A 150 2.41 -15.88 -8.60
CA LYS A 150 3.32 -15.13 -9.47
C LYS A 150 3.43 -15.84 -10.82
N SER A 151 2.86 -15.26 -11.87
CA SER A 151 3.08 -15.72 -13.25
C SER A 151 3.92 -14.74 -14.07
N LEU A 152 3.90 -13.45 -13.70
CA LEU A 152 4.72 -12.40 -14.32
C LEU A 152 6.11 -12.34 -13.70
N LYS A 153 7.12 -12.18 -14.56
CA LYS A 153 8.49 -11.84 -14.13
C LYS A 153 8.56 -10.36 -13.73
N GLU A 154 9.53 -10.01 -12.88
CA GLU A 154 9.70 -8.62 -12.42
C GLU A 154 9.96 -7.64 -13.57
N ASP A 155 10.81 -7.98 -14.54
CA ASP A 155 11.06 -7.13 -15.71
C ASP A 155 9.78 -6.89 -16.55
N GLU A 156 8.89 -7.89 -16.61
CA GLU A 156 7.60 -7.76 -17.32
C GLU A 156 6.65 -6.84 -16.54
N LYS A 157 6.60 -6.97 -15.21
CA LYS A 157 5.83 -6.05 -14.35
C LYS A 157 6.32 -4.61 -14.50
N GLU A 158 7.63 -4.39 -14.52
CA GLU A 158 8.24 -3.08 -14.72
C GLU A 158 7.89 -2.50 -16.10
N GLN A 159 8.01 -3.28 -17.16
CA GLN A 159 7.66 -2.84 -18.52
C GLN A 159 6.18 -2.43 -18.62
N LEU A 160 5.26 -3.23 -18.08
CA LEU A 160 3.84 -2.90 -18.07
C LEU A 160 3.54 -1.65 -17.25
N ALA A 161 4.16 -1.52 -16.06
CA ALA A 161 4.00 -0.34 -15.23
C ALA A 161 4.56 0.93 -15.89
N GLN A 162 5.68 0.85 -16.59
CA GLN A 162 6.23 1.99 -17.34
C GLN A 162 5.34 2.36 -18.54
N MET A 163 4.84 1.36 -19.28
CA MET A 163 4.03 1.57 -20.48
C MET A 163 2.70 2.28 -20.18
N TYR A 164 2.09 1.98 -19.04
CA TYR A 164 0.78 2.52 -18.64
C TYR A 164 0.88 3.53 -17.48
N ALA A 165 2.09 4.04 -17.19
CA ALA A 165 2.31 5.03 -16.15
C ALA A 165 1.52 6.31 -16.44
N PRO A 166 0.91 6.97 -15.44
CA PRO A 166 0.06 8.13 -15.70
C PRO A 166 0.85 9.40 -16.08
N VAL A 167 0.23 10.25 -16.89
CA VAL A 167 0.60 11.68 -17.02
C VAL A 167 -0.40 12.49 -16.20
N ILE A 168 0.04 13.01 -15.07
CA ILE A 168 -0.84 13.65 -14.08
C ILE A 168 -1.16 15.09 -14.48
N ASN A 169 -2.43 15.46 -14.49
CA ASN A 169 -2.88 16.84 -14.64
C ASN A 169 -3.20 17.46 -13.27
N TYR A 170 -2.41 18.46 -12.87
CA TYR A 170 -2.61 19.23 -11.65
C TYR A 170 -3.38 20.52 -11.88
N HIS A 171 -4.11 20.92 -10.84
CA HIS A 171 -4.58 22.30 -10.72
C HIS A 171 -3.38 23.28 -10.77
N PRO A 172 -3.49 24.46 -11.39
CA PRO A 172 -2.36 25.39 -11.56
C PRO A 172 -1.74 25.83 -10.22
N ASP A 173 -2.59 25.98 -9.21
CA ASP A 173 -2.20 26.37 -7.85
C ASP A 173 -1.67 25.20 -6.98
N GLU A 174 -1.60 23.98 -7.51
CA GLU A 174 -1.10 22.84 -6.74
C GLU A 174 0.39 23.00 -6.42
N LEU A 175 0.73 22.83 -5.14
CA LEU A 175 2.10 22.91 -4.64
C LEU A 175 2.68 21.53 -4.35
N TYR A 176 1.86 20.58 -3.90
CA TYR A 176 2.30 19.26 -3.47
C TYR A 176 2.49 18.33 -4.67
N SER A 177 3.58 17.57 -4.64
CA SER A 177 3.89 16.51 -5.60
C SER A 177 4.00 15.19 -4.84
N PRO A 178 3.73 14.03 -5.49
CA PRO A 178 3.91 12.74 -4.86
C PRO A 178 5.38 12.52 -4.56
N VAL A 179 5.75 11.98 -3.41
CA VAL A 179 7.14 11.96 -2.93
C VAL A 179 7.68 10.56 -2.72
N SER A 180 9.00 10.46 -2.80
CA SER A 180 9.75 9.25 -2.39
C SER A 180 9.62 8.99 -0.88
N PHE A 181 9.74 7.73 -0.45
CA PHE A 181 9.81 7.38 0.97
C PHE A 181 10.99 8.04 1.67
N GLU A 182 12.11 8.21 0.98
CA GLU A 182 13.28 8.93 1.46
C GLU A 182 12.93 10.37 1.84
N TYR A 183 12.16 11.07 1.00
CA TYR A 183 11.74 12.44 1.27
C TYR A 183 10.64 12.51 2.34
N LEU A 184 9.69 11.57 2.29
CA LEU A 184 8.59 11.43 3.25
C LEU A 184 9.10 11.23 4.68
N THR A 185 10.19 10.49 4.84
CA THR A 185 10.81 10.14 6.13
C THR A 185 12.02 11.02 6.47
N ASN A 186 12.11 12.20 5.84
CA ASN A 186 13.13 13.23 6.08
C ASN A 186 14.59 12.74 5.94
N GLN A 187 14.84 11.78 5.05
CA GLN A 187 16.18 11.26 4.75
C GLN A 187 16.89 12.07 3.64
N VAL A 188 16.12 12.75 2.80
CA VAL A 188 16.62 13.69 1.76
C VAL A 188 15.90 15.03 1.88
N ASP A 189 16.59 16.09 1.46
CA ASP A 189 16.14 17.48 1.63
C ASP A 189 15.67 17.72 3.07
N LYS A 190 16.59 17.52 4.02
CA LYS A 190 16.26 17.40 5.45
C LYS A 190 15.76 18.73 6.00
N ASP A 191 14.57 18.72 6.60
CA ASP A 191 14.11 19.77 7.52
C ASP A 191 14.59 19.40 8.93
N LEU A 192 15.65 20.04 9.40
CA LEU A 192 16.22 19.76 10.73
C LEU A 192 15.25 20.07 11.87
N ALA A 193 14.33 21.02 11.68
CA ALA A 193 13.33 21.33 12.69
C ALA A 193 12.18 20.30 12.72
N LEU A 194 11.97 19.55 11.63
CA LEU A 194 11.05 18.41 11.62
C LEU A 194 11.61 17.24 12.43
N ASP A 195 12.93 16.99 12.37
CA ASP A 195 13.57 15.87 13.10
C ASP A 195 13.29 15.89 14.61
N ASP A 196 13.17 17.08 15.18
CA ASP A 196 12.87 17.32 16.60
C ASP A 196 11.36 17.46 16.90
N GLU A 197 10.48 17.34 15.89
CA GLU A 197 9.03 17.34 16.11
C GLU A 197 8.60 16.01 16.73
N THR A 198 7.84 16.09 17.82
CA THR A 198 7.28 14.89 18.47
C THR A 198 6.11 14.33 17.68
N PHE A 199 6.10 13.02 17.50
CA PHE A 199 4.99 12.23 16.95
C PHE A 199 4.54 11.17 17.96
N ILE A 200 3.28 10.76 17.85
CA ILE A 200 2.65 9.82 18.78
C ILE A 200 1.96 8.71 18.00
N LEU A 201 2.23 7.45 18.37
CA LEU A 201 1.41 6.29 18.00
C LEU A 201 0.40 5.98 19.09
N THR A 202 -0.88 5.96 18.73
CA THR A 202 -2.01 5.71 19.63
C THR A 202 -3.03 4.75 19.03
N ASN A 203 -3.79 4.01 19.85
CA ASN A 203 -4.85 3.13 19.35
C ASN A 203 -6.07 3.93 18.82
N LYS A 204 -6.68 3.47 17.71
CA LYS A 204 -7.90 4.00 17.09
C LYS A 204 -9.03 4.21 18.11
N SER A 205 -9.22 3.25 19.03
CA SER A 205 -10.28 3.30 20.06
C SER A 205 -10.06 4.39 21.12
N VAL A 206 -8.82 4.80 21.40
CA VAL A 206 -8.50 5.91 22.33
C VAL A 206 -8.68 7.25 21.63
N ALA A 207 -8.34 7.35 20.33
CA ALA A 207 -8.61 8.53 19.51
C ALA A 207 -10.13 8.80 19.31
N GLN A 208 -10.97 7.76 19.41
CA GLN A 208 -12.42 7.83 19.27
C GLN A 208 -13.19 8.13 20.58
N SER A 209 -12.52 8.16 21.74
CA SER A 209 -13.21 8.17 23.05
C SER A 209 -13.77 9.53 23.50
N LEU A 210 -13.79 10.56 22.65
CA LEU A 210 -14.47 11.82 22.98
C LEU A 210 -16.01 11.69 23.07
N PHE A 211 -16.61 10.58 22.62
CA PHE A 211 -18.07 10.35 22.65
C PHE A 211 -18.56 8.96 23.10
N GLY A 212 -17.73 8.09 23.71
CA GLY A 212 -18.10 6.69 23.95
C GLY A 212 -17.51 6.05 25.22
N GLY A 213 -17.64 6.71 26.38
CA GLY A 213 -17.06 6.26 27.65
C GLY A 213 -17.95 5.39 28.54
N LEU A 214 -18.74 4.44 28.01
CA LEU A 214 -19.74 3.71 28.83
C LEU A 214 -19.75 2.18 28.73
N PHE A 215 -18.91 1.55 27.90
CA PHE A 215 -18.78 0.09 27.89
C PHE A 215 -17.32 -0.32 28.06
N GLY A 216 -17.07 -1.02 29.17
CA GLY A 216 -15.75 -1.24 29.73
C GLY A 216 -14.80 -2.08 28.89
N GLY A 217 -13.51 -1.74 29.04
CA GLY A 217 -12.39 -2.65 28.83
C GLY A 217 -11.66 -2.53 27.50
N SER A 218 -11.14 -1.35 27.13
CA SER A 218 -10.11 -1.31 26.09
C SER A 218 -8.82 -2.00 26.60
N PRO A 219 -8.30 -3.02 25.90
CA PRO A 219 -7.08 -3.73 26.26
C PRO A 219 -5.88 -2.78 26.04
N SER A 220 -4.94 -2.73 26.99
CA SER A 220 -3.56 -2.26 26.78
C SER A 220 -3.39 -1.12 25.76
N THR A 221 -3.54 0.13 26.20
CA THR A 221 -3.41 1.30 25.32
C THR A 221 -1.97 1.42 24.80
N LEU A 222 -1.77 1.31 23.48
CA LEU A 222 -0.51 1.73 22.87
C LEU A 222 -0.45 3.26 22.90
N ASN A 223 0.60 3.81 23.51
CA ASN A 223 0.91 5.23 23.50
C ASN A 223 2.42 5.39 23.45
N VAL A 224 2.97 5.57 22.25
CA VAL A 224 4.41 5.67 22.02
C VAL A 224 4.70 7.05 21.45
N SER A 225 5.41 7.86 22.21
CA SER A 225 5.90 9.18 21.80
C SER A 225 7.35 9.06 21.35
N PHE A 226 7.68 9.66 20.21
CA PHE A 226 9.03 9.65 19.64
C PHE A 226 9.27 10.90 18.80
N LEU A 227 10.53 11.22 18.52
CA LEU A 227 10.89 12.33 17.62
C LEU A 227 10.80 11.87 16.17
N PHE A 228 10.47 12.76 15.23
CA PHE A 228 10.31 12.38 13.83
C PHE A 228 11.56 11.71 13.25
N LYS A 229 12.77 12.10 13.67
CA LYS A 229 14.02 11.45 13.25
C LYS A 229 14.06 9.93 13.52
N ASP A 230 13.27 9.46 14.50
CA ASP A 230 13.15 8.05 14.87
C ASP A 230 12.01 7.32 14.14
N ILE A 231 11.34 7.95 13.16
CA ILE A 231 10.17 7.36 12.48
C ILE A 231 10.44 5.97 11.89
N LEU A 232 11.61 5.77 11.27
CA LEU A 232 12.03 4.48 10.71
C LEU A 232 12.51 3.48 11.78
N ASN A 233 12.80 3.95 12.99
CA ASN A 233 13.12 3.10 14.14
C ASN A 233 11.86 2.67 14.91
N VAL A 234 10.71 3.29 14.63
CA VAL A 234 9.46 3.04 15.35
C VAL A 234 8.43 2.34 14.46
N LEU A 235 8.01 2.95 13.34
CA LEU A 235 6.89 2.44 12.55
C LEU A 235 7.09 0.97 12.10
N PRO A 236 8.24 0.54 11.58
CA PRO A 236 8.42 -0.85 11.15
C PRO A 236 8.31 -1.90 12.26
N TYR A 237 8.40 -1.49 13.53
CA TYR A 237 8.41 -2.38 14.70
C TYR A 237 7.17 -2.24 15.59
N TYR A 238 6.46 -1.12 15.49
CA TYR A 238 5.25 -0.79 16.27
C TYR A 238 3.99 -0.80 15.40
N GLY A 239 3.90 -1.78 14.49
CA GLY A 239 2.87 -1.89 13.47
C GLY A 239 1.53 -2.43 13.93
N HIS A 240 1.04 -2.13 15.13
CA HIS A 240 -0.29 -2.57 15.56
C HIS A 240 -1.37 -2.08 14.57
N HIS A 241 -2.26 -2.96 14.10
CA HIS A 241 -3.21 -2.62 13.03
C HIS A 241 -4.26 -1.55 13.41
N GLU A 242 -4.47 -1.36 14.71
CA GLU A 242 -5.29 -0.27 15.25
C GLU A 242 -4.46 0.93 15.70
N SER A 243 -3.14 0.95 15.51
CA SER A 243 -2.38 2.17 15.80
C SER A 243 -2.64 3.25 14.75
N VAL A 244 -2.52 4.50 15.17
CA VAL A 244 -2.63 5.71 14.36
C VAL A 244 -1.44 6.60 14.70
N LEU A 245 -0.71 7.03 13.67
CA LEU A 245 0.32 8.05 13.78
C LEU A 245 -0.30 9.44 13.79
N LYS A 246 0.15 10.29 14.71
CA LYS A 246 -0.28 11.69 14.81
C LYS A 246 0.92 12.59 15.10
N SER A 247 0.83 13.85 14.68
CA SER A 247 1.71 14.89 15.24
C SER A 247 1.41 15.04 16.73
N GLY A 248 2.45 15.03 17.56
CA GLY A 248 2.40 15.23 19.00
C GLY A 248 2.36 16.69 19.41
N LEU A 249 2.27 17.62 18.45
CA LEU A 249 2.12 19.04 18.72
C LEU A 249 0.74 19.36 19.30
N SER A 250 0.67 20.41 20.14
CA SER A 250 -0.59 20.91 20.69
C SER A 250 -1.59 21.37 19.62
N ASN A 251 -1.06 21.80 18.47
CA ASN A 251 -1.82 22.02 17.25
C ASN A 251 -1.17 21.21 16.12
N SER A 252 -1.76 20.08 15.75
CA SER A 252 -1.26 19.21 14.68
C SER A 252 -1.20 19.92 13.32
N ALA A 253 -1.99 20.97 13.12
CA ALA A 253 -1.91 21.86 11.98
C ALA A 253 -0.67 22.79 12.01
N MET A 254 0.25 22.67 12.96
CA MET A 254 1.52 23.39 12.94
C MET A 254 2.71 22.52 12.52
N THR A 255 2.45 21.26 12.14
CA THR A 255 3.49 20.33 11.72
C THR A 255 4.31 20.86 10.54
N ARG A 256 5.61 20.58 10.58
CA ARG A 256 6.57 20.98 9.54
C ARG A 256 6.36 20.26 8.21
N LEU A 257 5.67 19.10 8.23
CA LEU A 257 5.31 18.32 7.04
C LEU A 257 4.53 19.13 5.97
N LYS A 258 3.82 20.19 6.39
CA LYS A 258 3.09 21.14 5.53
C LYS A 258 3.96 21.95 4.57
N GLN A 259 5.24 22.09 4.91
CA GLN A 259 6.17 22.89 4.11
C GLN A 259 7.01 21.99 3.19
N ARG A 260 6.76 20.68 3.21
CA ARG A 260 7.47 19.68 2.43
C ARG A 260 6.75 19.37 1.10
N TYR A 261 6.74 20.32 0.17
CA TYR A 261 6.00 20.20 -1.10
C TYR A 261 6.48 19.11 -2.09
N GLY A 262 7.75 18.69 -2.02
CA GLY A 262 8.22 17.53 -2.77
C GLY A 262 8.52 17.73 -4.26
N LYS A 263 8.54 18.98 -4.75
CA LYS A 263 8.68 19.33 -6.18
C LYS A 263 9.84 18.62 -6.89
N ASP A 264 11.02 18.55 -6.27
CA ASP A 264 12.22 17.93 -6.87
C ASP A 264 12.41 16.45 -6.46
N HIS A 265 11.44 15.91 -5.73
CA HIS A 265 11.43 14.53 -5.23
C HIS A 265 10.22 13.74 -5.75
N ALA A 266 9.60 14.22 -6.83
CA ALA A 266 8.44 13.64 -7.47
C ALA A 266 8.64 12.15 -7.75
N THR A 267 7.92 11.29 -7.04
CA THR A 267 8.01 9.83 -7.16
C THR A 267 6.64 9.21 -7.04
N ILE A 268 6.27 8.39 -8.02
CA ILE A 268 5.07 7.55 -7.98
C ILE A 268 5.53 6.12 -7.81
N TYR A 269 4.88 5.41 -6.89
CA TYR A 269 5.18 4.00 -6.68
C TYR A 269 4.15 3.14 -7.40
N TYR A 270 4.52 1.91 -7.77
CA TYR A 270 3.57 0.94 -8.30
C TYR A 270 3.64 -0.41 -7.60
N SER A 271 2.53 -1.13 -7.63
CA SER A 271 2.45 -2.56 -7.33
C SER A 271 1.64 -3.26 -8.42
N VAL A 272 2.03 -4.50 -8.76
CA VAL A 272 1.36 -5.32 -9.77
C VAL A 272 0.83 -6.59 -9.12
N PHE A 273 -0.47 -6.83 -9.30
CA PHE A 273 -1.14 -8.05 -8.82
C PHE A 273 -1.78 -8.80 -9.98
N GLU A 274 -1.82 -10.11 -9.85
CA GLU A 274 -2.40 -11.00 -10.85
C GLU A 274 -3.68 -11.62 -10.32
N ASN A 275 -4.79 -11.36 -11.00
CA ASN A 275 -6.05 -11.99 -10.71
C ASN A 275 -6.22 -13.20 -11.63
N VAL A 276 -5.75 -14.35 -11.16
CA VAL A 276 -5.80 -15.62 -11.90
C VAL A 276 -7.24 -16.01 -12.28
N LYS A 277 -8.22 -15.71 -11.41
CA LYS A 277 -9.62 -16.09 -11.64
C LYS A 277 -10.29 -15.27 -12.74
N ARG A 278 -10.16 -13.94 -12.70
CA ARG A 278 -10.71 -13.06 -13.76
C ARG A 278 -9.78 -12.93 -14.97
N LYS A 279 -8.59 -13.52 -14.90
CA LYS A 279 -7.55 -13.41 -15.93
C LYS A 279 -7.16 -11.94 -16.16
N GLU A 280 -6.96 -11.20 -15.08
CA GLU A 280 -6.61 -9.77 -15.11
C GLU A 280 -5.23 -9.54 -14.48
N ILE A 281 -4.58 -8.45 -14.88
CA ILE A 281 -3.40 -7.88 -14.21
C ILE A 281 -3.80 -6.49 -13.74
N LEU A 282 -3.58 -6.21 -12.46
CA LEU A 282 -3.89 -4.93 -11.85
C LEU A 282 -2.58 -4.20 -11.56
N ILE A 283 -2.40 -3.04 -12.18
CA ILE A 283 -1.27 -2.14 -11.91
C ILE A 283 -1.80 -0.99 -11.07
N ASN A 284 -1.42 -0.95 -9.81
CA ASN A 284 -1.78 0.12 -8.90
C ASN A 284 -0.66 1.14 -8.84
N TYR A 285 -0.97 2.40 -9.11
CA TYR A 285 -0.08 3.53 -8.92
C TYR A 285 -0.46 4.24 -7.63
N HIS A 286 0.54 4.50 -6.78
CA HIS A 286 0.42 5.08 -5.46
C HIS A 286 1.09 6.44 -5.42
N PHE A 287 0.34 7.43 -4.96
CA PHE A 287 0.78 8.81 -4.82
C PHE A 287 0.88 9.09 -3.32
N PHE A 288 2.09 9.28 -2.81
CA PHE A 288 2.30 9.60 -1.39
C PHE A 288 2.58 11.09 -1.23
N TYR A 289 1.90 11.75 -0.32
CA TYR A 289 2.12 13.16 -0.03
C TYR A 289 2.54 13.33 1.43
N SER A 290 3.45 14.26 1.71
CA SER A 290 3.84 14.53 3.11
C SER A 290 2.69 15.09 3.94
N TYR A 291 1.79 15.82 3.29
CA TYR A 291 0.70 16.53 3.90
C TYR A 291 -0.42 16.76 2.89
N ASP A 292 -1.65 16.64 3.36
CA ASP A 292 -2.86 16.99 2.61
C ASP A 292 -3.55 18.16 3.32
N PRO A 293 -3.45 19.40 2.79
CA PRO A 293 -4.16 20.56 3.32
C PRO A 293 -5.64 20.63 2.91
N LYS A 294 -6.13 19.65 2.14
CA LYS A 294 -7.37 19.71 1.36
C LYS A 294 -7.35 20.94 0.45
N ASN A 295 -8.47 21.63 0.30
CA ASN A 295 -8.52 22.93 -0.40
C ASN A 295 -7.96 24.11 0.43
N GLY A 296 -7.25 23.84 1.54
CA GLY A 296 -6.58 24.82 2.35
C GLY A 296 -5.26 25.31 1.74
N THR A 297 -4.60 26.22 2.46
CA THR A 297 -3.24 26.67 2.14
C THR A 297 -2.32 26.30 3.30
N ALA A 298 -1.00 26.33 3.09
CA ALA A 298 -0.03 26.11 4.16
C ALA A 298 -0.17 27.08 5.36
N LYS A 299 -0.92 28.20 5.19
CA LYS A 299 -1.22 29.18 6.24
C LYS A 299 -2.60 29.02 6.88
N LYS A 300 -3.50 28.24 6.26
CA LYS A 300 -4.87 28.03 6.73
C LYS A 300 -5.39 26.70 6.21
N ASP A 301 -5.38 25.71 7.08
CA ASP A 301 -5.98 24.42 6.78
C ASP A 301 -7.49 24.50 6.73
N VAL A 302 -8.05 23.52 6.04
CA VAL A 302 -9.45 23.16 6.20
C VAL A 302 -9.50 21.82 6.93
N MET A 303 -10.43 21.67 7.86
CA MET A 303 -10.72 20.37 8.47
C MET A 303 -11.27 19.46 7.36
N PRO A 304 -10.75 18.23 7.12
CA PRO A 304 -9.82 17.43 7.92
C PRO A 304 -8.42 17.25 7.27
N ALA A 305 -7.62 18.31 7.17
CA ALA A 305 -6.21 18.22 6.76
C ALA A 305 -5.40 17.27 7.64
N HIS A 306 -4.44 16.55 7.05
CA HIS A 306 -3.70 15.50 7.76
C HIS A 306 -2.30 15.26 7.20
N ILE A 307 -1.47 14.60 8.01
CA ILE A 307 -0.13 14.14 7.64
C ILE A 307 -0.21 12.87 6.79
N PHE A 308 0.79 12.66 5.93
CA PHE A 308 0.99 11.42 5.18
C PHE A 308 -0.24 10.95 4.43
N ASP A 309 -0.60 11.66 3.36
CA ASP A 309 -1.71 11.24 2.51
C ASP A 309 -1.25 10.22 1.46
N ARG A 310 -2.18 9.38 1.03
CA ARG A 310 -1.97 8.37 0.00
C ARG A 310 -3.18 8.26 -0.89
N GLU A 311 -2.96 8.59 -2.15
CA GLU A 311 -3.92 8.37 -3.22
C GLU A 311 -3.50 7.24 -4.16
N SER A 312 -4.46 6.73 -4.94
CA SER A 312 -4.19 5.62 -5.84
C SER A 312 -5.08 5.58 -7.07
N MET A 313 -4.52 5.11 -8.19
CA MET A 313 -5.28 4.72 -9.37
C MET A 313 -4.86 3.32 -9.83
N THR A 314 -5.75 2.63 -10.53
CA THR A 314 -5.50 1.25 -10.98
C THR A 314 -5.76 1.12 -12.46
N VAL A 315 -4.78 0.61 -13.21
CA VAL A 315 -4.96 0.17 -14.59
C VAL A 315 -5.18 -1.34 -14.59
N VAL A 316 -6.26 -1.80 -15.21
CA VAL A 316 -6.60 -3.22 -15.34
C VAL A 316 -6.27 -3.69 -16.75
N LEU A 317 -5.52 -4.79 -16.88
CA LEU A 317 -5.15 -5.39 -18.15
C LEU A 317 -5.71 -6.81 -18.26
N ARG A 318 -5.94 -7.29 -19.50
CA ARG A 318 -6.12 -8.72 -19.75
C ARG A 318 -4.80 -9.45 -19.51
N SER A 319 -4.80 -10.49 -18.68
CA SER A 319 -3.59 -11.30 -18.41
C SER A 319 -3.02 -11.98 -19.66
N THR A 320 -3.84 -12.28 -20.66
CA THR A 320 -3.43 -13.00 -21.89
C THR A 320 -2.83 -12.09 -22.94
N SER A 321 -3.49 -10.96 -23.28
CA SER A 321 -3.02 -10.03 -24.31
C SER A 321 -2.20 -8.86 -23.75
N LYS A 322 -2.22 -8.67 -22.42
CA LYS A 322 -1.69 -7.49 -21.73
C LYS A 322 -2.33 -6.17 -22.15
N GLU A 323 -3.43 -6.22 -22.91
CA GLU A 323 -4.14 -5.04 -23.33
C GLU A 323 -4.97 -4.48 -22.17
N PRO A 324 -4.99 -3.15 -22.01
CA PRO A 324 -5.78 -2.49 -20.99
C PRO A 324 -7.29 -2.60 -21.23
N LEU A 325 -8.00 -2.78 -20.14
CA LEU A 325 -9.45 -2.88 -20.04
C LEU A 325 -10.05 -1.58 -19.54
N ASP A 326 -9.63 -1.18 -18.35
CA ASP A 326 -10.25 -0.12 -17.57
C ASP A 326 -9.21 0.61 -16.73
N VAL A 327 -9.55 1.83 -16.33
CA VAL A 327 -8.83 2.57 -15.29
C VAL A 327 -9.80 2.95 -14.18
N TYR A 328 -9.46 2.56 -12.96
CA TYR A 328 -10.19 2.87 -11.75
C TYR A 328 -9.52 4.02 -11.01
N TYR A 329 -10.33 5.02 -10.66
CA TYR A 329 -9.92 6.22 -9.95
C TYR A 329 -10.42 6.12 -8.52
N GLY A 330 -9.49 6.14 -7.55
CA GLY A 330 -9.83 6.20 -6.13
C GLY A 330 -9.68 7.62 -5.65
N ALA A 331 -10.76 8.23 -5.18
CA ALA A 331 -10.74 9.56 -4.60
C ALA A 331 -11.10 9.56 -3.11
N HIS A 332 -11.99 8.67 -2.67
CA HIS A 332 -12.56 8.70 -1.32
C HIS A 332 -12.87 7.30 -0.76
N LEU A 333 -13.38 7.23 0.48
CA LEU A 333 -13.73 5.97 1.15
C LEU A 333 -14.93 5.27 0.47
N ALA A 334 -14.99 3.94 0.63
CA ALA A 334 -15.99 3.08 -0.02
C ALA A 334 -17.46 3.40 0.32
N ASN A 335 -17.71 4.12 1.41
CA ASN A 335 -19.06 4.51 1.85
C ASN A 335 -19.41 5.96 1.50
N GLN A 336 -18.52 6.71 0.85
CA GLN A 336 -18.74 8.11 0.51
C GLN A 336 -19.42 8.24 -0.85
N THR A 337 -20.42 9.13 -0.89
CA THR A 337 -21.07 9.56 -2.13
C THR A 337 -20.28 10.73 -2.71
N MET A 338 -19.97 10.63 -3.98
CA MET A 338 -19.23 11.64 -4.74
C MET A 338 -20.11 12.22 -5.84
N ALA A 339 -19.80 13.45 -6.25
CA ALA A 339 -20.40 14.06 -7.42
C ALA A 339 -19.40 14.90 -8.21
N GLU A 340 -19.57 14.91 -9.53
CA GLU A 340 -19.08 15.99 -10.38
C GLU A 340 -20.11 17.12 -10.38
N LEU A 341 -19.66 18.37 -10.29
CA LEU A 341 -20.51 19.55 -10.26
C LEU A 341 -20.51 20.29 -11.61
N ASP A 342 -21.69 20.72 -12.04
CA ASP A 342 -21.86 21.62 -13.18
C ASP A 342 -21.40 23.07 -12.87
N SER A 343 -21.46 23.94 -13.86
CA SER A 343 -21.10 25.37 -13.71
C SER A 343 -21.99 26.15 -12.73
N SER A 344 -23.17 25.64 -12.39
CA SER A 344 -24.06 26.19 -11.35
C SER A 344 -23.77 25.61 -9.97
N GLY A 345 -22.83 24.67 -9.88
CA GLY A 345 -22.47 23.93 -8.69
C GLY A 345 -23.44 22.79 -8.36
N LYS A 346 -24.34 22.38 -9.24
CA LYS A 346 -25.24 21.23 -8.97
C LYS A 346 -24.59 19.93 -9.41
N PRO A 347 -24.90 18.78 -8.77
CA PRO A 347 -24.40 17.49 -9.23
C PRO A 347 -24.81 17.21 -10.69
N ALA A 348 -23.84 17.13 -11.60
CA ALA A 348 -24.02 16.68 -12.98
C ALA A 348 -24.08 15.15 -13.06
N GLN A 349 -23.26 14.49 -12.24
CA GLN A 349 -23.23 13.05 -12.05
C GLN A 349 -22.86 12.73 -10.61
N SER A 350 -23.36 11.61 -10.08
CA SER A 350 -23.01 11.14 -8.74
C SER A 350 -22.81 9.64 -8.68
N TRP A 351 -21.95 9.21 -7.76
CA TRP A 351 -21.68 7.81 -7.51
C TRP A 351 -21.48 7.51 -6.02
N VAL A 352 -21.83 6.29 -5.64
CA VAL A 352 -21.61 5.74 -4.30
C VAL A 352 -20.50 4.71 -4.43
N THR A 353 -19.41 4.87 -3.66
CA THR A 353 -18.24 3.97 -3.49
C THR A 353 -16.93 4.74 -3.29
N GLY A 354 -16.94 6.08 -3.40
CA GLY A 354 -15.69 6.86 -3.45
C GLY A 354 -14.80 6.56 -4.67
N ARG A 355 -15.26 5.72 -5.60
CA ARG A 355 -14.54 5.27 -6.80
C ARG A 355 -15.41 5.29 -8.04
N THR A 356 -14.77 5.50 -9.16
CA THR A 356 -15.41 5.37 -10.47
C THR A 356 -14.39 4.81 -11.45
N HIS A 357 -14.85 4.34 -12.60
CA HIS A 357 -13.95 3.82 -13.63
C HIS A 357 -14.33 4.33 -15.01
N LEU A 358 -13.35 4.29 -15.91
CA LEU A 358 -13.51 4.52 -17.33
C LEU A 358 -12.97 3.32 -18.10
N ASN A 359 -13.57 3.04 -19.25
CA ASN A 359 -13.08 2.01 -20.14
C ASN A 359 -11.88 2.51 -20.94
N TRP A 360 -10.97 1.60 -21.29
CA TRP A 360 -9.82 1.97 -22.11
C TRP A 360 -10.22 2.34 -23.55
N SER A 361 -11.16 1.60 -24.13
CA SER A 361 -11.51 1.70 -25.56
C SER A 361 -12.61 2.73 -25.82
N GLU A 362 -12.26 3.82 -26.50
CA GLU A 362 -13.22 4.83 -26.99
C GLU A 362 -14.23 4.22 -27.98
N LYS A 363 -13.78 3.31 -28.85
CA LYS A 363 -14.63 2.69 -29.88
C LYS A 363 -15.87 2.00 -29.28
N ASN A 364 -15.71 1.38 -28.11
CA ASN A 364 -16.79 0.64 -27.46
C ASN A 364 -17.55 1.52 -26.45
N TYR A 365 -16.93 2.60 -25.96
CA TYR A 365 -17.45 3.47 -24.91
C TYR A 365 -17.16 4.94 -25.21
N PRO A 366 -17.79 5.53 -26.25
CA PRO A 366 -17.44 6.87 -26.72
C PRO A 366 -17.63 7.96 -25.65
N ASN A 367 -18.50 7.73 -24.68
CA ASN A 367 -18.78 8.69 -23.61
C ASN A 367 -18.13 8.30 -22.28
N SER A 368 -17.43 7.16 -22.20
CA SER A 368 -16.90 6.63 -20.94
C SER A 368 -15.54 6.00 -21.17
N HIS A 369 -14.66 6.76 -21.81
CA HIS A 369 -13.31 6.33 -22.13
C HIS A 369 -12.24 7.14 -21.40
N VAL A 370 -11.13 6.49 -21.09
CA VAL A 370 -9.96 7.09 -20.44
C VAL A 370 -9.31 8.12 -21.36
N GLU A 371 -9.07 9.34 -20.87
CA GLU A 371 -8.20 10.32 -21.53
C GLU A 371 -6.74 9.87 -21.47
N LYS A 372 -6.04 9.95 -22.60
CA LYS A 372 -4.70 9.35 -22.77
C LYS A 372 -3.76 10.23 -23.59
N ILE A 373 -2.47 10.17 -23.27
CA ILE A 373 -1.37 10.64 -24.12
C ILE A 373 -0.54 9.41 -24.52
N GLY A 374 -0.69 8.97 -25.77
CA GLY A 374 -0.18 7.65 -26.18
C GLY A 374 -0.84 6.54 -25.37
N THR A 375 -0.05 5.76 -24.65
CA THR A 375 -0.53 4.69 -23.74
C THR A 375 -0.66 5.15 -22.29
N HIS A 376 -0.44 6.43 -21.99
CA HIS A 376 -0.44 6.94 -20.62
C HIS A 376 -1.80 7.55 -20.27
N PRO A 377 -2.53 7.06 -19.26
CA PRO A 377 -3.77 7.68 -18.79
C PRO A 377 -3.50 9.06 -18.17
N VAL A 378 -4.47 9.97 -18.28
CA VAL A 378 -4.36 11.35 -17.78
C VAL A 378 -5.36 11.61 -16.66
N PRO A 379 -5.08 11.21 -15.41
CA PRO A 379 -5.93 11.58 -14.29
C PRO A 379 -5.80 13.07 -13.95
N ALA A 380 -6.87 13.64 -13.40
CA ALA A 380 -6.86 14.96 -12.77
C ALA A 380 -6.72 14.82 -11.25
N ILE A 381 -5.82 15.58 -10.63
CA ILE A 381 -5.62 15.56 -9.19
C ILE A 381 -6.31 16.77 -8.55
N ALA A 382 -7.02 16.50 -7.44
CA ALA A 382 -7.64 17.53 -6.61
C ALA A 382 -6.58 18.49 -6.06
N LEU A 383 -6.90 19.78 -5.99
CA LEU A 383 -6.08 20.76 -5.28
C LEU A 383 -5.94 20.36 -3.80
N GLY A 384 -4.71 20.36 -3.31
CA GLY A 384 -4.35 19.78 -2.01
C GLY A 384 -3.97 18.32 -2.09
N SER A 385 -3.92 17.74 -3.29
CA SER A 385 -3.44 16.39 -3.57
C SER A 385 -4.25 15.24 -2.94
N HIS A 386 -5.54 15.46 -2.65
CA HIS A 386 -6.38 14.50 -1.91
C HIS A 386 -7.42 13.72 -2.74
N GLY A 387 -7.20 13.59 -4.04
CA GLY A 387 -8.12 12.80 -4.85
C GLY A 387 -7.66 12.66 -6.28
N VAL A 388 -7.86 11.47 -6.84
CA VAL A 388 -7.60 11.16 -8.24
C VAL A 388 -8.91 11.04 -8.98
N TYR A 389 -9.09 11.86 -10.00
CA TYR A 389 -10.32 11.95 -10.79
C TYR A 389 -10.10 11.67 -12.27
N PRO A 390 -11.15 11.28 -13.02
CA PRO A 390 -11.00 10.89 -14.41
C PRO A 390 -10.72 12.05 -15.38
N LYS A 391 -11.17 13.27 -15.06
CA LYS A 391 -11.01 14.47 -15.91
C LYS A 391 -10.91 15.74 -15.07
N PRO A 392 -10.40 16.86 -15.62
CA PRO A 392 -10.46 18.16 -14.93
C PRO A 392 -11.92 18.60 -14.73
N ALA A 393 -12.31 18.86 -13.48
CA ALA A 393 -13.65 19.34 -13.13
C ALA A 393 -13.69 19.84 -11.66
N THR A 394 -14.89 20.22 -11.20
CA THR A 394 -15.14 20.41 -9.76
C THR A 394 -15.91 19.21 -9.22
N TYR A 395 -15.38 18.58 -8.18
CA TYR A 395 -15.96 17.43 -7.51
C TYR A 395 -16.44 17.80 -6.11
N ALA A 396 -17.31 16.97 -5.54
CA ALA A 396 -17.75 17.13 -4.17
C ALA A 396 -18.03 15.78 -3.49
N VAL A 397 -17.69 15.71 -2.20
CA VAL A 397 -18.18 14.68 -1.30
C VAL A 397 -19.57 15.11 -0.81
N LEU A 398 -20.55 14.23 -0.91
CA LEU A 398 -21.95 14.47 -0.54
C LEU A 398 -22.34 13.70 0.73
N MET A 399 -23.07 14.38 1.62
CA MET A 399 -23.81 13.77 2.73
C MET A 399 -25.29 14.11 2.55
N GLY A 400 -26.03 13.21 1.89
CA GLY A 400 -27.35 13.53 1.37
C GLY A 400 -27.25 14.61 0.29
N ASN A 401 -27.94 15.75 0.48
CA ASN A 401 -27.90 16.89 -0.43
C ASN A 401 -26.85 17.96 -0.04
N ILE A 402 -26.07 17.72 1.03
CA ILE A 402 -25.08 18.66 1.55
C ILE A 402 -23.73 18.32 0.95
N LYS A 403 -23.05 19.33 0.38
CA LYS A 403 -21.64 19.22 -0.04
C LYS A 403 -20.77 19.41 1.19
N VAL A 404 -20.15 18.34 1.66
CA VAL A 404 -19.26 18.40 2.83
C VAL A 404 -17.84 18.83 2.44
N LEU A 405 -17.46 18.59 1.19
CA LEU A 405 -16.17 18.98 0.63
C LEU A 405 -16.34 19.28 -0.86
N VAL A 406 -15.64 20.29 -1.35
CA VAL A 406 -15.62 20.68 -2.77
C VAL A 406 -14.17 20.79 -3.23
N GLU A 407 -13.88 20.12 -4.33
CA GLU A 407 -12.54 19.82 -4.84
C GLU A 407 -12.44 20.27 -6.29
N LYS A 408 -11.58 21.23 -6.58
CA LYS A 408 -11.19 21.50 -7.97
C LYS A 408 -10.07 20.54 -8.34
N ALA A 409 -10.18 19.84 -9.46
CA ALA A 409 -9.18 18.88 -9.91
C ALA A 409 -8.70 19.20 -11.32
N GLY A 410 -7.39 19.06 -11.55
CA GLY A 410 -6.76 19.36 -12.83
C GLY A 410 -6.74 20.85 -13.19
N GLY A 411 -5.97 21.19 -14.22
CA GLY A 411 -5.95 22.52 -14.82
C GLY A 411 -6.86 22.61 -16.03
N ASP A 412 -7.51 23.76 -16.18
CA ASP A 412 -8.25 24.11 -17.39
C ASP A 412 -7.32 24.18 -18.60
N LYS A 413 -7.90 24.06 -19.80
CA LYS A 413 -7.15 24.11 -21.06
C LYS A 413 -6.31 25.39 -21.17
N GLY A 414 -5.01 25.24 -21.39
CA GLY A 414 -4.02 26.31 -21.45
C GLY A 414 -3.41 26.71 -20.09
N GLN A 415 -3.87 26.12 -18.99
CA GLN A 415 -3.31 26.29 -17.64
C GLN A 415 -2.85 24.96 -17.03
N GLU A 416 -2.80 23.90 -17.84
CA GLU A 416 -2.44 22.57 -17.36
C GLU A 416 -1.03 22.58 -16.77
N LYS A 417 -0.88 21.91 -15.62
CA LYS A 417 0.41 21.61 -15.02
C LYS A 417 0.58 20.10 -15.02
N PHE A 418 1.52 19.60 -15.83
CA PHE A 418 1.68 18.16 -16.01
C PHE A 418 2.84 17.59 -15.17
N LEU A 419 2.63 16.41 -14.60
CA LEU A 419 3.69 15.58 -14.04
C LEU A 419 3.73 14.24 -14.79
N TYR A 420 4.84 13.93 -15.47
CA TYR A 420 4.95 12.81 -16.42
C TYR A 420 6.10 11.86 -16.07
N PRO A 421 6.06 10.57 -16.44
CA PRO A 421 7.12 9.64 -16.07
C PRO A 421 8.42 9.99 -16.80
N GLU A 422 9.58 9.90 -16.11
CA GLU A 422 10.90 10.16 -16.69
C GLU A 422 11.22 9.32 -17.94
N SER A 423 10.59 8.16 -18.09
CA SER A 423 10.72 7.30 -19.29
C SER A 423 10.11 7.93 -20.55
N MET A 424 9.21 8.90 -20.41
CA MET A 424 8.52 9.56 -21.51
C MET A 424 9.34 10.75 -22.03
N THR A 425 10.45 10.45 -22.69
CA THR A 425 11.45 11.45 -23.13
C THR A 425 10.96 12.45 -24.20
N ASP A 426 9.94 12.09 -24.97
CA ASP A 426 9.38 12.93 -26.03
C ASP A 426 8.24 13.85 -25.58
N PHE A 427 7.81 13.76 -24.32
CA PHE A 427 6.72 14.59 -23.81
C PHE A 427 7.16 16.04 -23.62
N LYS A 428 6.44 16.97 -24.27
CA LYS A 428 6.69 18.40 -24.18
C LYS A 428 5.38 19.14 -23.97
N ALA A 429 5.18 19.66 -22.77
CA ALA A 429 4.10 20.59 -22.47
C ALA A 429 4.68 21.80 -21.72
N PRO A 430 4.10 23.00 -21.88
CA PRO A 430 4.36 24.10 -20.96
C PRO A 430 4.06 23.68 -19.53
N ASN A 431 4.82 24.18 -18.55
CA ASN A 431 4.60 23.89 -17.12
C ASN A 431 4.55 22.40 -16.74
N SER A 432 5.42 21.59 -17.36
CA SER A 432 5.55 20.16 -17.04
C SER A 432 6.80 19.83 -16.23
N ALA A 433 6.73 18.84 -15.35
CA ALA A 433 7.87 18.24 -14.64
C ALA A 433 7.83 16.71 -14.75
N SER A 434 8.98 16.05 -14.62
CA SER A 434 9.05 14.59 -14.64
C SER A 434 8.98 14.00 -13.23
N TYR A 435 8.61 12.72 -13.12
CA TYR A 435 8.65 11.94 -11.88
C TYR A 435 9.35 10.59 -12.06
N LYS A 436 9.89 10.07 -10.96
CA LYS A 436 10.45 8.72 -10.86
C LYS A 436 9.36 7.70 -10.64
N LEU A 437 9.33 6.65 -11.45
CA LEU A 437 8.45 5.50 -11.22
C LEU A 437 9.23 4.40 -10.49
N LYS A 438 8.77 3.97 -9.32
CA LYS A 438 9.44 2.93 -8.50
C LYS A 438 8.49 1.79 -8.11
N SER A 439 8.96 0.55 -8.12
CA SER A 439 8.19 -0.56 -7.52
C SER A 439 8.15 -0.44 -5.99
N LEU A 440 7.00 -0.73 -5.37
CA LEU A 440 6.88 -0.89 -3.92
C LEU A 440 7.63 -2.14 -3.40
N LYS A 441 7.86 -3.15 -4.25
CA LYS A 441 8.51 -4.42 -3.88
C LYS A 441 7.87 -5.09 -2.64
N LEU A 442 6.54 -5.13 -2.61
CA LEU A 442 5.76 -5.60 -1.46
C LEU A 442 6.10 -7.04 -1.06
N GLU A 443 6.58 -7.86 -2.00
CA GLU A 443 6.98 -9.25 -1.82
C GLU A 443 8.16 -9.46 -0.87
N ASN A 444 8.91 -8.39 -0.52
CA ASN A 444 10.08 -8.45 0.36
C ASN A 444 9.98 -7.44 1.52
N THR A 445 8.75 -7.10 1.94
CA THR A 445 8.54 -6.13 3.02
C THR A 445 9.02 -6.71 4.35
N VAL A 446 10.04 -6.09 4.94
CA VAL A 446 10.67 -6.47 6.22
C VAL A 446 10.76 -5.27 7.16
N SER A 447 10.96 -5.49 8.45
CA SER A 447 11.28 -4.41 9.40
C SER A 447 12.75 -4.00 9.25
N GLY A 448 13.07 -2.72 9.42
CA GLY A 448 14.43 -2.20 9.22
C GLY A 448 14.47 -0.67 9.11
N CYS A 449 15.66 -0.10 8.90
CA CYS A 449 15.86 1.37 8.90
C CYS A 449 15.86 1.97 7.49
N GLY A 450 15.68 1.15 6.45
CA GLY A 450 15.54 1.64 5.10
C GLY A 450 14.21 2.38 4.93
N PRO A 451 14.15 3.44 4.10
CA PRO A 451 12.91 4.21 3.93
C PRO A 451 11.72 3.38 3.46
N ALA A 452 11.96 2.33 2.65
CA ALA A 452 10.91 1.41 2.21
C ALA A 452 10.39 0.47 3.32
N ASN A 453 11.12 0.31 4.44
CA ASN A 453 10.69 -0.52 5.55
C ASN A 453 9.47 0.07 6.30
N ILE A 454 9.10 1.34 6.04
CA ILE A 454 7.82 1.90 6.49
C ILE A 454 6.62 1.07 6.02
N LEU A 455 6.75 0.34 4.90
CA LEU A 455 5.72 -0.56 4.39
C LEU A 455 5.43 -1.76 5.32
N ALA A 456 6.30 -2.06 6.30
CA ALA A 456 6.03 -3.08 7.32
C ALA A 456 5.05 -2.61 8.42
N TYR A 457 4.78 -1.31 8.49
CA TYR A 457 3.84 -0.73 9.45
C TYR A 457 2.39 -1.01 9.04
N SER A 458 1.66 -1.78 9.85
CA SER A 458 0.26 -2.16 9.55
C SER A 458 -0.82 -1.25 10.15
N GLY A 459 -0.42 -0.21 10.88
CA GLY A 459 -1.33 0.79 11.41
C GLY A 459 -1.67 1.89 10.41
N SER A 460 -2.43 2.87 10.87
CA SER A 460 -2.83 4.03 10.09
C SER A 460 -1.85 5.18 10.22
N THR A 461 -1.44 5.77 9.10
CA THR A 461 -0.56 6.95 9.09
C THR A 461 -1.28 8.24 8.79
N VAL A 462 -2.47 8.13 8.22
CA VAL A 462 -3.41 9.23 8.10
C VAL A 462 -4.24 9.31 9.38
N ASP A 463 -4.27 10.49 9.98
CA ASP A 463 -5.21 10.82 11.06
C ASP A 463 -6.35 11.67 10.52
N VAL A 464 -7.41 11.03 9.99
CA VAL A 464 -8.65 11.73 9.67
C VAL A 464 -9.51 11.80 10.93
N LEU A 465 -10.15 12.94 11.14
CA LEU A 465 -11.23 13.05 12.12
C LEU A 465 -12.42 12.18 11.68
N GLY A 466 -12.55 10.98 12.22
CA GLY A 466 -13.63 10.05 11.90
C GLY A 466 -13.33 8.59 12.29
N PRO A 467 -14.26 7.66 12.01
CA PRO A 467 -14.09 6.24 12.36
C PRO A 467 -13.11 5.48 11.46
N VAL A 468 -12.67 6.09 10.35
CA VAL A 468 -11.85 5.44 9.31
C VAL A 468 -10.59 6.27 9.06
N ASN A 469 -9.43 5.63 9.26
CA ASN A 469 -8.11 6.19 9.00
C ASN A 469 -7.39 5.33 7.95
N ALA A 470 -6.63 5.96 7.06
CA ALA A 470 -5.89 5.24 6.03
C ALA A 470 -4.52 4.77 6.54
N SER A 471 -4.16 3.54 6.17
CA SER A 471 -2.84 2.95 6.40
C SER A 471 -1.89 3.22 5.23
N PHE A 472 -0.61 2.95 5.40
CA PHE A 472 0.28 2.76 4.24
C PHE A 472 -0.08 1.44 3.52
N PRO A 473 0.14 1.35 2.20
CA PRO A 473 0.21 0.06 1.54
C PRO A 473 1.23 -0.85 2.24
N PRO A 474 0.97 -2.16 2.35
CA PRO A 474 -0.16 -2.92 1.81
C PRO A 474 -1.34 -3.10 2.79
N PHE A 475 -1.42 -2.37 3.91
CA PHE A 475 -2.38 -2.62 4.99
C PHE A 475 -3.57 -1.67 5.00
N THR A 476 -3.84 -1.18 3.81
CA THR A 476 -5.04 -0.45 3.49
C THR A 476 -6.10 -1.46 3.13
N ASP A 477 -7.37 -1.16 3.43
CA ASP A 477 -8.48 -2.03 3.02
C ASP A 477 -8.42 -2.42 1.53
N ARG A 478 -7.83 -1.55 0.68
CA ARG A 478 -7.67 -1.78 -0.75
C ARG A 478 -6.58 -2.81 -1.08
N GLU A 479 -5.40 -2.62 -0.52
CA GLU A 479 -4.23 -3.48 -0.68
C GLU A 479 -4.39 -4.86 0.01
N GLU A 480 -5.12 -4.92 1.13
CA GLU A 480 -5.41 -6.16 1.86
C GLU A 480 -6.33 -7.11 1.08
N ASN A 481 -7.16 -6.55 0.20
CA ASN A 481 -7.96 -7.28 -0.75
C ASN A 481 -7.86 -6.58 -2.10
N PHE A 482 -6.81 -6.89 -2.87
CA PHE A 482 -6.53 -6.19 -4.13
C PHE A 482 -7.69 -6.24 -5.15
N MET A 483 -8.68 -7.13 -5.00
CA MET A 483 -9.89 -7.09 -5.81
C MET A 483 -10.73 -5.82 -5.62
N SER A 484 -10.58 -5.13 -4.49
CA SER A 484 -11.22 -3.85 -4.22
C SER A 484 -10.54 -2.66 -4.94
N TYR A 485 -9.40 -2.88 -5.60
CA TYR A 485 -8.82 -1.87 -6.51
C TYR A 485 -9.65 -1.71 -7.78
N ALA A 486 -10.21 -2.82 -8.28
CA ALA A 486 -11.10 -2.88 -9.42
C ALA A 486 -12.47 -3.38 -8.96
N ASP A 487 -13.08 -2.67 -8.02
CA ASP A 487 -14.39 -3.02 -7.47
C ASP A 487 -15.39 -3.14 -8.63
N PRO A 488 -15.97 -4.33 -8.88
CA PRO A 488 -16.93 -4.51 -9.98
C PRO A 488 -18.19 -3.64 -9.82
N ASN A 489 -18.44 -3.07 -8.64
CA ASN A 489 -19.56 -2.18 -8.37
C ASN A 489 -19.20 -0.69 -8.54
N ALA A 490 -17.93 -0.35 -8.76
CA ALA A 490 -17.58 1.03 -9.06
C ALA A 490 -18.31 1.45 -10.35
N PRO A 491 -19.10 2.52 -10.35
CA PRO A 491 -19.88 2.89 -11.52
C PRO A 491 -18.98 3.44 -12.64
N LEU A 492 -19.44 3.25 -13.87
CA LEU A 492 -18.85 3.81 -15.07
C LEU A 492 -19.06 5.33 -15.10
N PHE A 493 -17.99 6.08 -15.34
CA PHE A 493 -18.03 7.54 -15.43
C PHE A 493 -18.45 8.01 -16.83
N ASP A 494 -19.40 8.94 -16.92
CA ASP A 494 -19.75 9.64 -18.16
C ASP A 494 -18.91 10.91 -18.34
N MET A 495 -18.09 10.95 -19.39
CA MET A 495 -17.21 12.08 -19.75
C MET A 495 -17.98 13.27 -20.35
N GLN A 496 -19.20 13.06 -20.86
CA GLN A 496 -19.95 14.07 -21.61
C GLN A 496 -21.00 14.83 -20.78
N LYS A 497 -21.29 14.35 -19.57
CA LYS A 497 -22.06 15.11 -18.57
C LYS A 497 -21.15 16.09 -17.85
#